data_AF-A0A381TUL8-F1
#
_entry.id   AF-A0A381TUL8-F1
#
_cell.length_a   1.000
_cell.length_b   1.000
_cell.length_c   1.000
_cell.angle_alpha   90.00
_cell.angle_beta   90.00
_cell.angle_gamma   90.00
#
_symmetry.space_group_name_H-M   'P 1'
#
loop_
_entity.id
_entity.type
_entity.pdbx_description
1 polymer ?
#
loop_
_entity_poly.entity_id
_entity_poly.type
_entity_poly.pdbx_seq_one_letter_code
_entity_poly.pdbx_strand_id
1 'polypeptide(L)'
;MINIIDNFLENEHYTRLIGEHLEYSKVHWFGRKAEPRNSLHELIIKTAPFDYVTGATAWYNIRPKDPKWHNDIDSYCTQNRKRYYPLKLPQYTVLYYVKSPESRGELELGTGDRIKAIENRCVSFPCNIPHRVREYKGNRVSIGIIWWFDVPVIYGSLGVEDIKTMPRVWEIEDRV
;
A
#
# COMPACT_ATOMS: atom_id res chain seq x y z
N MET A 1 -0.66 16.26 3.86
CA MET A 1 0.52 16.31 4.75
C MET A 1 1.24 14.99 4.64
N ILE A 2 2.57 14.97 4.64
CA ILE A 2 3.37 13.74 4.69
C ILE A 2 3.64 13.44 6.17
N ASN A 3 3.41 12.20 6.61
CA ASN A 3 3.71 11.75 7.96
C ASN A 3 4.69 10.58 7.91
N ILE A 4 5.67 10.57 8.82
CA ILE A 4 6.69 9.53 8.92
C ILE A 4 6.82 9.12 10.38
N ILE A 5 6.68 7.82 10.64
CA ILE A 5 6.82 7.24 11.97
C ILE A 5 7.84 6.11 11.88
N ASP A 6 8.94 6.26 12.61
CA ASP A 6 9.96 5.22 12.78
C ASP A 6 9.60 4.30 13.93
N ASN A 7 10.03 3.03 13.85
CA ASN A 7 9.70 1.99 14.83
C ASN A 7 8.20 1.84 15.05
N PHE A 8 7.43 1.86 13.96
CA PHE A 8 5.96 1.91 13.99
C PHE A 8 5.33 0.68 14.66
N LEU A 9 5.87 -0.50 14.38
CA LEU A 9 5.47 -1.74 15.04
C LEU A 9 6.38 -2.06 16.21
N GLU A 10 5.82 -2.67 17.24
CA GLU A 10 6.60 -3.33 18.28
C GLU A 10 7.37 -4.53 17.70
N ASN A 11 8.51 -4.86 18.31
CA ASN A 11 9.40 -5.90 17.81
C ASN A 11 8.71 -7.26 17.63
N GLU A 12 7.79 -7.62 18.52
CA GLU A 12 7.03 -8.87 18.41
C GLU A 12 6.13 -8.88 17.17
N HIS A 13 5.39 -7.80 16.93
CA HIS A 13 4.52 -7.68 15.76
C HIS A 13 5.36 -7.64 14.47
N TYR A 14 6.45 -6.89 14.44
CA TYR A 14 7.37 -6.88 13.30
C TYR A 14 7.91 -8.28 12.99
N THR A 15 8.33 -9.02 14.03
CA THR A 15 8.88 -10.39 13.88
C THR A 15 7.83 -11.36 13.32
N ARG A 16 6.58 -11.29 13.81
CA ARG A 16 5.48 -12.09 13.25
C ARG A 16 5.20 -11.72 11.79
N LEU A 17 5.19 -10.43 11.48
CA LEU A 17 4.94 -9.93 10.12
C LEU A 17 5.98 -10.41 9.10
N ILE A 18 7.26 -10.42 9.45
CA ILE A 18 8.31 -10.91 8.53
C ILE A 18 8.31 -12.44 8.38
N GLY A 19 7.72 -13.16 9.34
CA GLY A 19 7.55 -14.62 9.28
C GLY A 19 6.25 -15.08 8.61
N GLU A 20 5.33 -14.16 8.31
CA GLU A 20 4.01 -14.47 7.76
C GLU A 20 4.11 -14.91 6.29
N HIS A 21 3.42 -16.00 5.95
CA HIS A 21 3.28 -16.45 4.56
C HIS A 21 2.08 -15.76 3.91
N LEU A 22 2.34 -14.77 3.06
CA LEU A 22 1.30 -13.98 2.41
C LEU A 22 1.34 -14.16 0.90
N GLU A 23 0.16 -14.15 0.27
CA GLU A 23 0.06 -14.30 -1.19
C GLU A 23 0.74 -13.14 -1.92
N TYR A 24 1.79 -13.48 -2.68
CA TYR A 24 2.53 -12.55 -3.53
C TYR A 24 1.77 -12.21 -4.82
N SER A 25 2.02 -11.03 -5.39
CA SER A 25 1.35 -10.55 -6.63
C SER A 25 -0.18 -10.49 -6.53
N LYS A 26 -0.69 -10.34 -5.31
CA LYS A 26 -2.11 -10.18 -5.01
C LYS A 26 -2.38 -8.90 -4.25
N VAL A 27 -3.64 -8.48 -4.29
CA VAL A 27 -4.19 -7.41 -3.45
C VAL A 27 -5.01 -8.07 -2.37
N HIS A 28 -4.72 -7.75 -1.12
CA HIS A 28 -5.44 -8.20 0.05
C HIS A 28 -6.48 -7.16 0.42
N TRP A 29 -7.73 -7.58 0.58
CA TRP A 29 -8.80 -6.76 1.12
C TRP A 29 -9.01 -7.09 2.59
N PHE A 30 -9.12 -6.05 3.40
CA PHE A 30 -9.49 -6.14 4.80
C PHE A 30 -10.64 -5.16 5.11
N GLY A 31 -11.83 -5.69 5.36
CA GLY A 31 -12.99 -4.90 5.75
C GLY A 31 -12.79 -4.23 7.12
N ARG A 32 -13.28 -3.00 7.27
CA ARG A 32 -13.06 -2.18 8.49
C ARG A 32 -13.56 -2.82 9.79
N LYS A 33 -14.53 -3.72 9.70
CA LYS A 33 -15.16 -4.48 10.80
C LYS A 33 -14.73 -5.96 10.82
N ALA A 34 -13.83 -6.38 9.93
CA ALA A 34 -13.35 -7.74 9.94
C ALA A 34 -12.46 -8.00 11.16
N GLU A 35 -12.49 -9.22 11.69
CA GLU A 35 -11.58 -9.65 12.77
C GLU A 35 -10.19 -9.97 12.19
N PRO A 36 -9.09 -9.44 12.75
CA PRO A 36 -7.75 -9.74 12.28
C PRO A 36 -7.44 -11.23 12.45
N ARG A 37 -6.79 -11.82 11.44
CA ARG A 37 -6.46 -13.26 11.41
C ARG A 37 -4.96 -13.53 11.41
N ASN A 38 -4.17 -12.50 11.17
CA ASN A 38 -2.73 -12.58 10.99
C ASN A 38 -2.08 -11.21 11.24
N SER A 39 -0.75 -11.19 11.23
CA SER A 39 0.05 -10.01 11.52
C SER A 39 -0.12 -8.88 10.47
N LEU A 40 -0.44 -9.19 9.22
CA LEU A 40 -0.76 -8.19 8.19
C LEU A 40 -2.06 -7.45 8.54
N HIS A 41 -3.12 -8.15 8.96
CA HIS A 41 -4.38 -7.52 9.31
C HIS A 41 -4.23 -6.59 10.52
N GLU A 42 -3.44 -7.01 11.51
CA GLU A 42 -3.10 -6.15 12.65
C GLU A 42 -2.34 -4.89 12.22
N LEU A 43 -1.40 -5.00 11.26
CA LEU A 43 -0.72 -3.83 10.68
C LEU A 43 -1.74 -2.91 9.98
N ILE A 44 -2.62 -3.47 9.16
CA ILE A 44 -3.67 -2.70 8.46
C ILE A 44 -4.48 -1.90 9.48
N ILE A 45 -5.01 -2.54 10.52
CA ILE A 45 -5.81 -1.87 11.58
C ILE A 45 -5.04 -0.71 12.23
N LYS A 46 -3.75 -0.86 12.53
CA LYS A 46 -2.92 0.20 13.12
C LYS A 46 -2.78 1.44 12.22
N THR A 47 -3.06 1.32 10.92
CA THR A 47 -3.02 2.42 9.95
C THR A 47 -4.40 3.03 9.67
N ALA A 48 -5.47 2.54 10.33
CA ALA A 48 -6.83 2.97 10.06
C ALA A 48 -7.02 4.47 10.33
N PRO A 49 -7.70 5.21 9.43
CA PRO A 49 -8.09 6.58 9.70
C PRO A 49 -9.20 6.64 10.75
N PHE A 50 -9.40 7.83 11.34
CA PHE A 50 -10.53 8.10 12.23
C PHE A 50 -11.87 8.19 11.48
N ASP A 51 -11.83 8.60 10.20
CA ASP A 51 -13.02 8.72 9.35
C ASP A 51 -13.64 7.35 9.02
N TYR A 52 -14.94 7.37 8.69
CA TYR A 52 -15.63 6.18 8.19
C TYR A 52 -15.06 5.72 6.85
N VAL A 53 -14.65 4.45 6.78
CA VAL A 53 -14.13 3.77 5.58
C VAL A 53 -14.69 2.35 5.51
N THR A 54 -14.90 1.81 4.30
CA THR A 54 -15.39 0.43 4.11
C THR A 54 -14.32 -0.60 4.49
N GLY A 55 -13.07 -0.33 4.15
CA GLY A 55 -11.96 -1.25 4.36
C GLY A 55 -10.69 -0.78 3.64
N ALA A 56 -9.68 -1.63 3.66
CA ALA A 56 -8.38 -1.34 3.07
C ALA A 56 -7.98 -2.38 2.03
N THR A 57 -7.31 -1.90 0.98
CA THR A 57 -6.47 -2.76 0.13
C THR A 57 -5.05 -2.71 0.64
N ALA A 58 -4.38 -3.86 0.71
CA ALA A 58 -2.96 -3.98 1.04
C ALA A 58 -2.22 -4.87 0.04
N TRP A 59 -0.97 -4.56 -0.27
CA TRP A 59 -0.17 -5.34 -1.21
C TRP A 59 1.33 -5.22 -0.93
N TYR A 60 2.09 -6.23 -1.36
CA TYR A 60 3.54 -6.21 -1.28
C TYR A 60 4.16 -5.57 -2.51
N ASN A 61 5.04 -4.62 -2.27
CA ASN A 61 5.94 -4.05 -3.27
C ASN A 61 7.32 -4.71 -3.10
N ILE A 62 7.60 -5.69 -3.94
CA ILE A 62 8.89 -6.39 -3.99
C ILE A 62 9.50 -6.14 -5.35
N ARG A 63 10.70 -5.54 -5.39
CA ARG A 63 11.46 -5.36 -6.64
C ARG A 63 10.65 -4.74 -7.79
N PRO A 64 10.02 -3.54 -7.63
CA PRO A 64 9.49 -2.83 -8.79
C PRO A 64 10.58 -2.69 -9.86
N LYS A 65 10.33 -3.28 -11.04
CA LYS A 65 11.21 -3.18 -12.20
C LYS A 65 10.85 -1.88 -12.91
N ASP A 66 11.83 -0.99 -13.06
CA ASP A 66 11.63 0.33 -13.68
C ASP A 66 10.46 1.14 -13.03
N PRO A 67 10.55 1.48 -11.74
CA PRO A 67 9.51 2.23 -11.04
C PRO A 67 9.21 3.58 -11.72
N LYS A 68 8.05 3.66 -12.38
CA LYS A 68 7.59 4.85 -13.09
C LYS A 68 6.88 5.82 -12.15
N TRP A 69 6.87 7.09 -12.55
CA TRP A 69 6.02 8.09 -11.91
C TRP A 69 4.55 7.72 -12.05
N HIS A 70 3.83 7.64 -10.94
CA HIS A 70 2.39 7.38 -10.90
C HIS A 70 1.77 8.02 -9.66
N ASN A 71 0.44 8.06 -9.58
CA ASN A 71 -0.29 8.31 -8.35
C ASN A 71 -1.26 7.15 -8.11
N ASP A 72 -1.61 6.91 -6.86
CA ASP A 72 -2.36 5.70 -6.51
C ASP A 72 -3.84 5.78 -6.87
N ILE A 73 -4.39 6.99 -7.00
CA ILE A 73 -5.78 7.11 -7.47
C ILE A 73 -5.89 6.58 -8.90
N ASP A 74 -5.01 7.02 -9.78
CA ASP A 74 -5.02 6.60 -11.18
C ASP A 74 -4.61 5.13 -11.33
N SER A 75 -3.54 4.69 -10.68
CA SER A 75 -3.04 3.32 -10.79
C SER A 75 -4.05 2.29 -10.29
N TYR A 76 -4.75 2.58 -9.19
CA TYR A 76 -5.59 1.62 -8.48
C TYR A 76 -7.06 1.73 -8.89
N CYS A 77 -7.39 2.64 -9.80
CA CYS A 77 -8.73 2.78 -10.37
C CYS A 77 -8.74 2.63 -11.91
N THR A 78 -7.62 2.26 -12.54
CA THR A 78 -7.54 2.10 -14.00
C THR A 78 -7.29 0.63 -14.37
N GLN A 79 -8.18 0.06 -15.19
CA GLN A 79 -8.04 -1.28 -15.74
C GLN A 79 -8.51 -1.27 -17.19
N ASN A 80 -7.82 -1.99 -18.08
CA ASN A 80 -8.05 -2.04 -19.52
C ASN A 80 -8.19 -0.64 -20.14
N ARG A 81 -7.34 0.29 -19.72
CA ARG A 81 -7.37 1.72 -20.12
C ARG A 81 -8.68 2.47 -19.78
N LYS A 82 -9.56 1.88 -18.96
CA LYS A 82 -10.79 2.50 -18.46
C LYS A 82 -10.62 2.91 -17.00
N ARG A 83 -11.20 4.05 -16.63
CA ARG A 83 -11.17 4.58 -15.26
C ARG A 83 -12.44 4.18 -14.52
N TYR A 84 -12.26 3.75 -13.28
CA TYR A 84 -13.28 3.23 -12.39
C TYR A 84 -13.18 3.90 -11.03
N TYR A 85 -13.16 5.24 -11.02
CA TYR A 85 -13.06 5.99 -9.78
C TYR A 85 -14.28 5.74 -8.89
N PRO A 86 -14.07 5.55 -7.58
CA PRO A 86 -15.15 5.57 -6.61
C PRO A 86 -15.76 6.97 -6.51
N LEU A 87 -16.96 7.07 -5.93
CA LEU A 87 -17.62 8.37 -5.69
C LEU A 87 -16.77 9.23 -4.76
N LYS A 88 -16.24 8.65 -3.69
CA LYS A 88 -15.29 9.31 -2.78
C LYS A 88 -13.90 8.67 -2.89
N LEU A 89 -12.95 9.47 -3.33
CA LEU A 89 -11.54 9.06 -3.48
C LEU A 89 -10.87 8.84 -2.11
N PRO A 90 -9.93 7.89 -2.02
CA PRO A 90 -9.09 7.74 -0.83
C PRO A 90 -8.21 8.97 -0.65
N GLN A 91 -7.89 9.28 0.60
CA GLN A 91 -7.10 10.47 0.92
C GLN A 91 -5.61 10.19 0.97
N TYR A 92 -5.21 9.07 1.58
CA TYR A 92 -3.81 8.78 1.88
C TYR A 92 -3.41 7.37 1.48
N THR A 93 -2.21 7.28 0.92
CA THR A 93 -1.47 6.03 0.78
C THR A 93 -0.59 5.87 2.00
N VAL A 94 -0.57 4.66 2.54
CA VAL A 94 0.35 4.26 3.60
C VAL A 94 1.36 3.27 3.03
N LEU A 95 2.64 3.50 3.27
CA LEU A 95 3.72 2.57 2.98
C LEU A 95 4.38 2.16 4.29
N TYR A 96 4.37 0.87 4.57
CA TYR A 96 5.12 0.27 5.67
C TYR A 96 6.35 -0.47 5.13
N TYR A 97 7.54 -0.08 5.56
CA TYR A 97 8.79 -0.64 5.09
C TYR A 97 9.18 -1.88 5.91
N VAL A 98 9.19 -3.03 5.23
CA VAL A 98 9.51 -4.33 5.83
C VAL A 98 11.00 -4.62 5.71
N LYS A 99 11.63 -4.26 4.58
CA LYS A 99 13.06 -4.51 4.34
C LYS A 99 13.70 -3.37 3.57
N SER A 100 14.85 -2.90 4.07
CA SER A 100 15.62 -1.84 3.42
C SER A 100 16.41 -2.40 2.23
N PRO A 101 16.56 -1.64 1.13
CA PRO A 101 17.53 -1.96 0.09
C PRO A 101 18.95 -1.86 0.63
N GLU A 102 19.91 -2.46 -0.08
CA GLU A 102 21.34 -2.32 0.25
C GLU A 102 21.85 -0.89 0.00
N SER A 103 21.29 -0.20 -0.99
CA SER A 103 21.60 1.20 -1.27
C SER A 103 20.50 1.89 -2.08
N ARG A 104 20.31 3.21 -1.86
CA ARG A 104 19.32 4.07 -2.52
C ARG A 104 17.86 3.62 -2.28
N GLY A 105 17.00 3.65 -3.30
CA GLY A 105 15.61 3.15 -3.20
C GLY A 105 14.67 4.08 -2.46
N GLU A 106 14.99 5.38 -2.42
CA GLU A 106 14.12 6.37 -1.81
C GLU A 106 12.79 6.43 -2.58
N LEU A 107 11.69 6.61 -1.85
CA LEU A 107 10.46 7.12 -2.41
C LEU A 107 10.69 8.59 -2.75
N GLU A 108 10.52 8.95 -4.02
CA GLU A 108 10.58 10.32 -4.50
C GLU A 108 9.15 10.79 -4.79
N LEU A 109 8.73 11.86 -4.12
CA LEU A 109 7.41 12.47 -4.28
C LEU A 109 7.49 13.66 -5.25
N GLY A 110 6.38 13.97 -5.93
CA GLY A 110 6.28 15.09 -6.86
C GLY A 110 6.46 16.47 -6.21
N THR A 111 6.41 16.52 -4.87
CA THR A 111 6.75 17.70 -4.05
C THR A 111 8.27 17.93 -3.94
N GLY A 112 9.10 16.97 -4.36
CA GLY A 112 10.55 16.99 -4.23
C GLY A 112 11.08 16.25 -2.99
N ASP A 113 10.19 15.81 -2.09
CA ASP A 113 10.56 15.04 -0.91
C ASP A 113 11.15 13.68 -1.29
N ARG A 114 12.18 13.26 -0.54
CA ARG A 114 12.86 11.97 -0.72
C ARG A 114 12.91 11.22 0.59
N ILE A 115 12.25 10.07 0.62
CA ILE A 115 12.03 9.30 1.85
C ILE A 115 12.75 7.97 1.75
N LYS A 116 13.70 7.76 2.66
CA LYS A 116 14.43 6.48 2.77
C LYS A 116 13.49 5.36 3.21
N ALA A 117 13.63 4.21 2.56
CA ALA A 117 12.99 2.96 2.95
C ALA A 117 13.76 2.34 4.13
N ILE A 118 13.41 2.72 5.36
CA ILE A 118 14.02 2.22 6.59
C ILE A 118 13.11 1.13 7.17
N GLU A 119 13.67 0.03 7.66
CA GLU A 119 12.87 -1.05 8.26
C GLU A 119 12.03 -0.54 9.43
N ASN A 120 10.80 -1.05 9.55
CA ASN A 120 9.84 -0.65 10.56
C ASN A 120 9.47 0.85 10.54
N ARG A 121 9.61 1.50 9.37
CA ARG A 121 9.08 2.84 9.12
C ARG A 121 7.70 2.77 8.46
N CYS A 122 6.76 3.52 8.99
CA CYS A 122 5.47 3.80 8.37
C CYS A 122 5.47 5.22 7.80
N VAL A 123 5.05 5.36 6.54
CA VAL A 123 4.93 6.64 5.85
C VAL A 123 3.51 6.78 5.34
N SER A 124 2.87 7.93 5.54
CA SER A 124 1.62 8.25 4.86
C SER A 124 1.70 9.57 4.10
N PHE A 125 1.11 9.60 2.91
CA PHE A 125 1.10 10.78 2.04
C PHE A 125 -0.17 10.80 1.18
N PRO A 126 -0.62 11.97 0.69
CA PRO A 126 -1.84 12.06 -0.11
C PRO A 126 -1.80 11.18 -1.37
N CYS A 127 -2.85 10.37 -1.63
CA CYS A 127 -2.90 9.42 -2.74
C CYS A 127 -2.73 10.05 -4.13
N ASN A 128 -3.05 11.33 -4.25
CA ASN A 128 -2.98 12.08 -5.51
C ASN A 128 -1.57 12.63 -5.82
N ILE A 129 -0.61 12.55 -4.89
CA ILE A 129 0.75 12.99 -5.15
C ILE A 129 1.43 11.99 -6.09
N PRO A 130 1.92 12.44 -7.27
CA PRO A 130 2.75 11.61 -8.12
C PRO A 130 4.01 11.20 -7.37
N HIS A 131 4.42 9.95 -7.49
CA HIS A 131 5.60 9.41 -6.83
C HIS A 131 6.22 8.29 -7.64
N ARG A 132 7.48 7.95 -7.29
CA ARG A 132 8.19 6.78 -7.80
C ARG A 132 9.17 6.27 -6.76
N VAL A 133 9.61 5.03 -6.93
CA VAL A 133 10.79 4.52 -6.23
C VAL A 133 12.01 4.85 -7.08
N ARG A 134 13.10 5.34 -6.47
CA ARG A 134 14.37 5.55 -7.19
C ARG A 134 15.10 4.22 -7.37
N GLU A 135 15.97 4.12 -8.37
CA GLU A 135 16.81 2.93 -8.57
C GLU A 135 17.59 2.53 -7.32
N TYR A 136 17.76 1.22 -7.10
CA TYR A 136 18.39 0.67 -5.91
C TYR A 136 19.02 -0.70 -6.15
N LYS A 137 19.85 -1.15 -5.18
CA LYS A 137 20.44 -2.49 -5.15
C LYS A 137 19.88 -3.32 -3.99
N GLY A 138 19.89 -4.63 -4.16
CA GLY A 138 19.39 -5.58 -3.15
C GLY A 138 17.86 -5.71 -3.12
N ASN A 139 17.36 -6.29 -2.04
CA ASN A 139 15.92 -6.46 -1.82
C ASN A 139 15.34 -5.27 -1.07
N ARG A 140 14.29 -4.67 -1.63
CA ARG A 140 13.43 -3.68 -0.96
C ARG A 140 12.04 -4.27 -0.88
N VAL A 141 11.46 -4.28 0.32
CA VAL A 141 10.11 -4.79 0.55
C VAL A 141 9.34 -3.75 1.34
N SER A 142 8.19 -3.35 0.80
CA SER A 142 7.22 -2.53 1.52
C SER A 142 5.81 -3.06 1.32
N ILE A 143 4.94 -2.81 2.28
CA ILE A 143 3.51 -3.07 2.18
C ILE A 143 2.84 -1.73 1.89
N GLY A 144 2.16 -1.63 0.75
CA GLY A 144 1.28 -0.50 0.47
C GLY A 144 -0.11 -0.78 1.01
N ILE A 145 -0.75 0.25 1.57
CA ILE A 145 -2.10 0.19 2.16
C ILE A 145 -2.86 1.45 1.74
N ILE A 146 -4.09 1.27 1.26
CA ILE A 146 -5.02 2.37 0.98
C ILE A 146 -6.36 2.04 1.63
N TRP A 147 -6.88 3.00 2.40
CA TRP A 147 -8.22 2.93 3.00
C TRP A 147 -9.25 3.58 2.08
N TRP A 148 -10.33 2.86 1.80
CA TRP A 148 -11.34 3.24 0.83
C TRP A 148 -12.66 3.63 1.51
N PHE A 149 -13.21 4.78 1.10
CA PHE A 149 -14.59 5.16 1.43
C PHE A 149 -15.59 4.36 0.60
N ASP A 150 -15.34 4.29 -0.70
CA ASP A 150 -15.97 3.37 -1.62
C ASP A 150 -14.87 2.62 -2.39
N VAL A 151 -15.06 1.32 -2.58
CA VAL A 151 -14.09 0.49 -3.29
C VAL A 151 -14.28 0.65 -4.80
N PRO A 152 -13.21 0.86 -5.59
CA PRO A 152 -13.29 0.84 -7.05
C PRO A 152 -13.92 -0.46 -7.56
N VAL A 153 -14.91 -0.37 -8.44
CA VAL A 153 -15.72 -1.53 -8.89
C VAL A 153 -14.91 -2.63 -9.58
N ILE A 154 -13.68 -2.34 -10.03
CA ILE A 154 -12.74 -3.32 -10.61
C ILE A 154 -12.34 -4.43 -9.62
N TYR A 155 -12.53 -4.19 -8.33
CA TYR A 155 -12.24 -5.15 -7.27
C TYR A 155 -13.46 -6.01 -6.90
N GLY A 156 -14.60 -5.80 -7.56
CA GLY A 156 -15.86 -6.49 -7.26
C GLY A 156 -16.52 -6.00 -5.98
N SER A 157 -17.43 -6.82 -5.44
CA SER A 157 -18.16 -6.50 -4.21
C SER A 157 -17.34 -6.86 -2.98
N LEU A 158 -16.88 -5.84 -2.25
CA LEU A 158 -16.11 -5.98 -1.01
C LEU A 158 -16.83 -5.28 0.14
N GLY A 159 -17.16 -6.06 1.17
CA GLY A 159 -17.90 -5.61 2.35
C GLY A 159 -17.00 -5.24 3.53
N VAL A 160 -17.62 -4.63 4.53
CA VAL A 160 -16.95 -4.19 5.77
C VAL A 160 -16.46 -5.32 6.66
N GLU A 161 -16.93 -6.55 6.48
CA GLU A 161 -16.52 -7.75 7.24
C GLU A 161 -15.69 -8.73 6.38
N ASP A 162 -15.50 -8.42 5.11
CA ASP A 162 -14.79 -9.30 4.19
C ASP A 162 -13.29 -9.31 4.44
N ILE A 163 -12.70 -10.50 4.35
CA ILE A 163 -11.26 -10.69 4.17
C ILE A 163 -11.09 -11.51 2.90
N LYS A 164 -10.46 -10.91 1.88
CA LYS A 164 -10.37 -11.49 0.54
C LYS A 164 -9.01 -11.22 -0.06
N THR A 165 -8.63 -12.05 -1.02
CA THR A 165 -7.44 -11.85 -1.84
C THR A 165 -7.87 -11.82 -3.31
N MET A 166 -7.36 -10.85 -4.04
CA MET A 166 -7.75 -10.56 -5.42
C MET A 166 -6.51 -10.47 -6.32
N PRO A 167 -6.65 -10.72 -7.63
CA PRO A 167 -5.59 -10.40 -8.59
C PRO A 167 -5.21 -8.92 -8.54
N ARG A 168 -3.92 -8.61 -8.71
CA ARG A 168 -3.46 -7.26 -9.01
C ARG A 168 -3.87 -6.90 -10.44
N VAL A 169 -4.50 -5.73 -10.61
CA VAL A 169 -5.08 -5.28 -11.89
C VAL A 169 -4.48 -3.94 -12.38
N TRP A 170 -3.39 -3.47 -11.77
CA TRP A 170 -2.86 -2.12 -11.95
C TRP A 170 -1.92 -2.02 -13.14
N GLU A 171 -2.44 -1.52 -14.25
CA GLU A 171 -1.70 -1.47 -15.51
C GLU A 171 -0.70 -0.33 -15.61
N ILE A 172 -0.91 0.77 -14.88
CA ILE A 172 -0.10 2.00 -15.04
C ILE A 172 1.33 1.77 -14.58
N GLU A 173 1.50 1.05 -13.48
CA GLU A 173 2.80 0.66 -12.94
C GLU A 173 3.51 -0.39 -13.80
N ASP A 174 2.75 -1.19 -14.55
CA ASP A 174 3.23 -2.39 -15.26
C ASP A 174 3.45 -2.17 -16.76
N ARG A 175 3.14 -0.97 -17.30
CA ARG A 175 3.38 -0.65 -18.72
C ARG A 175 4.88 -0.59 -18.98
N VAL A 176 5.39 -1.47 -19.85
CA VAL A 176 6.74 -1.40 -20.44
C VAL A 176 6.79 -0.25 -21.43
#